data_AF-F8GDU2-F1
#
_entry.id   AF-F8GDU2-F1
#
_cell.length_a   1.000
_cell.length_b   1.000
_cell.length_c   1.000
_cell.angle_alpha   90.00
_cell.angle_beta   90.00
_cell.angle_gamma   90.00
#
_symmetry.space_group_name_H-M   'P 1'
#
loop_
_entity.id
_entity.type
_entity.pdbx_description
1 polymer ?
#
loop_
_entity_poly.entity_id
_entity_poly.type
_entity_poly.pdbx_seq_one_letter_code
_entity_poly.pdbx_strand_id
1 'polypeptide(L)' 'MPRKQKKIYVPDTSVILYNHNAIYSFEENNVTIPITALEELDHFIDPAIK' A
#
# COMPACT_ATOMS: atom_id res chain seq x y z
N MET A 1 -17.99 -2.12 -26.21
CA MET A 1 -16.74 -1.44 -25.78
C MET A 1 -15.97 -2.39 -24.87
N PRO A 2 -14.67 -2.63 -25.08
CA PRO A 2 -13.89 -3.44 -24.16
C PRO A 2 -13.84 -2.77 -22.79
N ARG A 3 -14.20 -3.48 -21.72
CA ARG A 3 -14.06 -2.97 -20.35
C ARG A 3 -12.58 -2.81 -20.06
N LYS A 4 -12.16 -1.62 -19.61
CA LYS A 4 -10.79 -1.38 -19.14
C LYS A 4 -10.55 -2.34 -17.97
N GLN A 5 -9.60 -3.27 -18.13
CA GLN A 5 -9.25 -4.19 -17.05
C GLN A 5 -8.61 -3.40 -15.92
N LYS A 6 -9.18 -3.52 -14.72
CA LYS A 6 -8.58 -2.96 -13.50
C LYS A 6 -7.24 -3.64 -13.27
N LYS A 7 -6.19 -2.85 -13.09
CA LYS A 7 -4.87 -3.36 -12.73
C LYS A 7 -4.76 -3.50 -11.22
N ILE A 8 -3.84 -4.36 -10.79
CA ILE A 8 -3.47 -4.51 -9.38
C ILE A 8 -2.09 -3.90 -9.22
N TYR A 9 -1.96 -2.97 -8.28
CA TYR A 9 -0.70 -2.34 -7.91
C TYR A 9 -0.28 -2.81 -6.53
N VAL A 10 0.99 -3.13 -6.39
CA VAL A 10 1.61 -3.51 -5.12
C VAL A 10 2.66 -2.44 -4.81
N PRO A 11 2.34 -1.44 -3.98
CA PRO A 11 3.30 -0.43 -3.56
C PRO A 11 4.32 -1.03 -2.57
N ASP A 12 5.53 -0.51 -2.62
CA ASP A 12 6.61 -0.90 -1.72
C ASP A 12 6.38 -0.34 -0.30
N THR A 13 6.97 -0.97 0.72
CA THR A 13 6.86 -0.53 2.12
C THR A 13 7.40 0.88 2.31
N SER A 14 8.46 1.24 1.58
CA SER A 14 9.01 2.60 1.56
C SER A 14 7.96 3.65 1.13
N VAL A 15 7.14 3.34 0.14
CA VAL A 15 6.06 4.22 -0.33
C VAL A 15 4.99 4.36 0.74
N ILE A 16 4.63 3.27 1.42
CA ILE A 16 3.63 3.30 2.49
C ILE A 16 4.13 4.09 3.71
N LEU A 17 5.40 3.89 4.10
CA LEU A 17 6.04 4.57 5.24
C LEU A 17 6.20 6.07 5.02
N TYR A 18 6.74 6.48 3.87
CA TYR A 18 7.13 7.87 3.64
C TYR A 18 6.10 8.68 2.84
N ASN A 19 5.20 8.02 2.12
CA ASN A 19 4.17 8.68 1.30
C ASN A 19 2.88 7.86 1.22
N HIS A 20 2.22 7.66 2.37
CA HIS A 20 0.95 6.93 2.46
C HIS A 20 -0.15 7.51 1.56
N ASN A 21 -0.06 8.79 1.17
CA ASN A 21 -1.03 9.42 0.27
C ASN A 21 -0.97 8.87 -1.17
N ALA A 22 0.15 8.24 -1.57
CA ALA A 22 0.32 7.67 -2.90
C ALA A 22 -0.72 6.58 -3.22
N ILE A 23 -1.24 5.87 -2.21
CA ILE A 23 -2.26 4.81 -2.41
C ILE A 23 -3.58 5.36 -2.98
N TYR A 24 -3.87 6.64 -2.76
CA TYR A 24 -5.08 7.29 -3.29
C TYR A 24 -4.92 7.74 -4.74
N SER A 25 -3.70 7.67 -5.31
CA SER A 25 -3.42 8.06 -6.69
C SER A 25 -3.77 6.97 -7.72
N PHE A 26 -4.19 5.79 -7.29
CA PHE A 26 -4.44 4.65 -8.18
C PHE A 26 -5.88 4.60 -8.75
N GLU A 27 -6.71 5.61 -8.47
CA GLU A 27 -8.06 5.81 -9.02
C GLU A 27 -8.92 4.52 -8.97
N GLU A 28 -9.36 4.00 -10.12
CA GLU A 28 -10.22 2.82 -10.24
C GLU A 28 -9.46 1.48 -10.14
N ASN A 29 -8.14 1.52 -9.95
CA ASN A 29 -7.31 0.32 -9.85
C ASN A 29 -7.23 -0.18 -8.42
N ASN A 30 -6.96 -1.48 -8.27
CA ASN A 30 -6.84 -2.08 -6.96
C ASN A 30 -5.42 -1.89 -6.45
N VAL A 31 -5.29 -1.49 -5.19
CA VAL A 31 -4.01 -1.46 -4.46
C VAL A 31 -4.01 -2.64 -3.50
N THR A 32 -2.97 -3.47 -3.55
CA THR A 32 -2.80 -4.61 -2.65
C THR A 32 -1.57 -4.40 -1.81
N ILE A 33 -1.74 -4.46 -0.49
CA ILE A 33 -0.65 -4.38 0.48
C ILE A 33 -0.40 -5.81 0.96
N PRO A 34 0.82 -6.36 0.77
CA PRO A 34 1.17 -7.68 1.30
C PRO A 34 1.08 -7.71 2.83
N ILE A 35 0.69 -8.85 3.41
CA ILE A 35 0.67 -9.01 4.87
C ILE A 35 2.06 -8.82 5.49
N THR A 36 3.11 -9.26 4.80
CA THR A 36 4.51 -9.08 5.22
C THR A 36 4.88 -7.61 5.32
N ALA A 37 4.37 -6.77 4.42
CA ALA A 37 4.55 -5.33 4.49
C ALA A 37 3.83 -4.74 5.72
N LEU A 38 2.65 -5.25 6.10
CA LEU A 38 1.96 -4.84 7.32
C LEU A 38 2.73 -5.25 8.59
N GLU A 39 3.31 -6.45 8.61
CA GLU A 39 4.16 -6.92 9.72
C GLU A 39 5.41 -6.06 9.88
N GLU A 40 6.07 -5.71 8.77
CA GLU A 40 7.20 -4.77 8.78
C GLU A 40 6.78 -3.39 9.32
N LEU A 41 5.63 -2.87 8.89
CA LEU A 41 5.09 -1.62 9.40
C LEU A 41 4.81 -1.67 10.91
N ASP A 42 4.30 -2.77 11.45
CA ASP A 42 4.08 -2.95 12.89
C ASP A 42 5.41 -2.93 13.69
N HIS A 43 6.53 -3.31 13.08
CA HIS A 43 7.86 -3.17 13.68
C HIS A 43 8.44 -1.75 13.58
N PHE A 44 7.99 -0.96 12.59
CA PHE A 44 8.44 0.43 12.42
C PHE A 44 7.58 1.45 13.16
N ILE A 45 6.30 1.14 13.44
CA ILE A 45 5.47 1.97 14.31
C ILE A 45 6.04 1.87 15.72
N ASP A 46 6.45 3.03 16.24
CA ASP A 46 7.22 3.22 17.47
C ASP A 46 6.97 2.16 18.57
N PRO A 47 8.01 1.44 19.04
CA PRO A 47 7.86 0.44 20.09
C PRO A 47 7.33 1.01 21.42
N ALA A 48 7.30 2.33 21.61
CA ALA A 48 6.70 2.98 22.77
C ALA A 48 5.16 3.09 22.71
N ILE A 49 4.53 2.82 21.56
CA ILE A 49 3.06 2.80 21.36
C ILE A 49 2.54 1.35 21.16
N LYS A 50 3.26 0.36 21.72
CA LYS A 50 2.82 -1.04 21.74
C LYS A 50 2.31 -1.44 23.12
#